data_AF-A0A3B0TXU8-F1
#
_entry.id   AF-A0A3B0TXU8-F1
#
_cell.length_a   1.000
_cell.length_b   1.000
_cell.length_c   1.000
_cell.angle_alpha   90.00
_cell.angle_beta   90.00
_cell.angle_gamma   90.00
#
_symmetry.space_group_name_H-M   'P 1'
#
loop_
_entity.id
_entity.type
_entity.pdbx_description
1 polymer ?
#
loop_
_entity_poly.entity_id
_entity_poly.type
_entity_poly.pdbx_seq_one_letter_code
_entity_poly.pdbx_strand_id
1 'polypeptide(L)'
;MNWLAQKFILAFGWRRALMMLAAGALAGLSMPPMFLLPALFVAMPVWVWALDGVETTTGWSRVFGPAFRIGFFFALGYFLVALYWIGAAFFVDGGWMLALMPVAIGALAALMALFWGLASALAFLFWSPSKTRILALAASLSGAEFLRGHIFSGFPFDLVGYALTGNDMLMQTASLVGVYGLTFIAAILAFVPAIIWPADGRRMIVRLIPAFAALIVFAAMFFYGDWRLAATKLVAQQDVRLRLVQPAIAQNMKWVPGNRDFIINRLISLSESKAVPG
;
A
#
# COMPACT_ATOMS: atom_id res chain seq x y z
N MET A 1 -6.11 6.37 29.02
CA MET A 1 -6.24 5.75 27.69
C MET A 1 -7.66 5.95 27.16
N ASN A 2 -7.88 6.08 25.84
CA ASN A 2 -9.25 5.92 25.32
C ASN A 2 -9.62 4.43 25.27
N TRP A 3 -10.92 4.15 25.18
CA TRP A 3 -11.41 2.77 25.08
C TRP A 3 -11.01 2.05 23.78
N LEU A 4 -10.90 2.75 22.63
CA LEU A 4 -10.52 2.10 21.37
C LEU A 4 -9.05 1.65 21.38
N ALA A 5 -8.09 2.50 21.76
CA ALA A 5 -6.68 2.07 21.78
C ALA A 5 -6.48 0.99 22.84
N GLN A 6 -7.13 1.10 24.00
CA GLN A 6 -7.06 0.07 25.04
C GLN A 6 -7.55 -1.29 24.53
N LYS A 7 -8.60 -1.36 23.72
CA LYS A 7 -9.06 -2.62 23.10
C LYS A 7 -8.00 -3.27 22.22
N PHE A 8 -7.31 -2.50 21.39
CA PHE A 8 -6.30 -3.03 20.48
C PHE A 8 -5.00 -3.40 21.22
N ILE A 9 -4.61 -2.60 22.22
CA ILE A 9 -3.45 -2.87 23.09
C ILE A 9 -3.66 -4.18 23.87
N LEU A 10 -4.86 -4.41 24.42
CA LEU A 10 -5.17 -5.57 25.26
C LEU A 10 -5.58 -6.82 24.46
N ALA A 11 -5.74 -6.72 23.14
CA ALA A 11 -6.12 -7.86 22.32
C ALA A 11 -4.99 -8.90 22.26
N PHE A 12 -5.34 -10.18 22.35
CA PHE A 12 -4.38 -11.29 22.28
C PHE A 12 -4.90 -12.44 21.42
N GLY A 13 -3.99 -13.35 21.04
CA GLY A 13 -4.32 -14.56 20.29
C GLY A 13 -5.05 -14.30 18.96
N TRP A 14 -6.05 -15.13 18.68
CA TRP A 14 -6.84 -15.07 17.44
C TRP A 14 -7.66 -13.78 17.30
N ARG A 15 -8.11 -13.17 18.42
CA ARG A 15 -8.86 -11.90 18.39
C ARG A 15 -8.00 -10.77 17.85
N ARG A 16 -6.73 -10.68 18.31
CA ARG A 16 -5.77 -9.70 17.77
C ARG A 16 -5.50 -9.95 16.29
N ALA A 17 -5.34 -11.21 15.88
CA ALA A 17 -5.13 -11.57 14.47
C ALA A 17 -6.29 -11.10 13.58
N LEU A 18 -7.54 -11.36 13.97
CA LEU A 18 -8.71 -10.88 13.23
C LEU A 18 -8.82 -9.36 13.19
N MET A 19 -8.53 -8.68 14.31
CA MET A 19 -8.49 -7.22 14.35
C MET A 19 -7.44 -6.65 13.39
N MET A 20 -6.25 -7.24 13.35
CA MET A 20 -5.20 -6.81 12.42
C MET A 20 -5.60 -7.10 10.98
N LEU A 21 -6.17 -8.26 10.69
CA LEU A 21 -6.66 -8.60 9.35
C LEU A 21 -7.74 -7.62 8.87
N ALA A 22 -8.70 -7.28 9.73
CA ALA A 22 -9.73 -6.29 9.40
C ALA A 22 -9.15 -4.88 9.21
N ALA A 23 -8.23 -4.45 10.08
CA ALA A 23 -7.56 -3.16 9.94
C ALA A 23 -6.71 -3.09 8.65
N GLY A 24 -5.99 -4.17 8.34
CA GLY A 24 -5.25 -4.32 7.09
C GLY A 24 -6.14 -4.21 5.85
N ALA A 25 -7.25 -4.95 5.84
CA ALA A 25 -8.22 -4.90 4.75
C ALA A 25 -8.79 -3.48 4.56
N LEU A 26 -9.07 -2.78 5.67
CA LEU A 26 -9.47 -1.37 5.63
C LEU A 26 -8.36 -0.49 5.04
N ALA A 27 -7.10 -0.67 5.43
CA ALA A 27 -5.97 0.04 4.82
C ALA A 27 -5.86 -0.24 3.30
N GLY A 28 -6.15 -1.47 2.87
CA GLY A 28 -6.15 -1.86 1.45
C GLY A 28 -7.12 -1.04 0.58
N LEU A 29 -8.20 -0.50 1.17
CA LEU A 29 -9.13 0.39 0.45
C LEU A 29 -8.50 1.73 0.02
N SER A 30 -7.31 2.07 0.56
CA SER A 30 -6.55 3.24 0.09
C SER A 30 -5.84 3.02 -1.24
N MET A 31 -5.79 1.78 -1.74
CA MET A 31 -5.17 1.43 -3.02
C MET A 31 -6.13 1.63 -4.20
N PRO A 32 -5.62 1.66 -5.45
CA PRO A 32 -6.47 1.64 -6.64
C PRO A 32 -7.44 0.45 -6.62
N PRO A 33 -8.67 0.60 -7.16
CA PRO A 33 -9.23 1.80 -7.79
C PRO A 33 -9.90 2.77 -6.80
N MET A 34 -9.96 2.43 -5.52
CA MET A 34 -10.79 3.14 -4.54
C MET A 34 -10.14 4.43 -4.04
N PHE A 35 -8.81 4.43 -3.84
CA PHE A 35 -8.05 5.58 -3.32
C PHE A 35 -8.67 6.23 -2.07
N LEU A 36 -9.29 5.42 -1.19
CA LEU A 36 -9.95 5.90 0.03
C LEU A 36 -8.89 6.21 1.10
N LEU A 37 -8.18 7.33 0.92
CA LEU A 37 -7.09 7.76 1.78
C LEU A 37 -7.45 7.80 3.28
N PRO A 38 -8.65 8.25 3.72
CA PRO A 38 -9.03 8.21 5.14
C PRO A 38 -8.98 6.80 5.77
N ALA A 39 -9.21 5.75 4.98
CA ALA A 39 -9.15 4.37 5.48
C ALA A 39 -7.74 4.01 5.99
N LEU A 40 -6.69 4.53 5.34
CA LEU A 40 -5.31 4.37 5.76
C LEU A 40 -5.07 5.01 7.14
N PHE A 41 -5.56 6.24 7.34
CA PHE A 41 -5.43 6.99 8.60
C PHE A 41 -6.22 6.38 9.76
N VAL A 42 -7.26 5.61 9.49
CA VAL A 42 -8.03 4.87 10.50
C VAL A 42 -7.37 3.54 10.84
N ALA A 43 -6.86 2.83 9.82
CA ALA A 43 -6.30 1.49 9.96
C ALA A 43 -4.88 1.46 10.54
N MET A 44 -3.98 2.30 10.04
CA MET A 44 -2.56 2.28 10.44
C MET A 44 -2.32 2.54 11.94
N PRO A 45 -3.08 3.40 12.64
CA PRO A 45 -2.93 3.55 14.09
C PRO A 45 -3.22 2.28 14.89
N VAL A 46 -4.13 1.44 14.40
CA VAL A 46 -4.47 0.16 15.03
C VAL A 46 -3.28 -0.79 15.07
N TRP A 47 -2.44 -0.78 14.02
CA TRP A 47 -1.19 -1.54 13.98
C TRP A 47 -0.22 -1.06 15.06
N VAL A 48 -0.02 0.25 15.20
CA VAL A 48 0.85 0.83 16.23
C VAL A 48 0.36 0.47 17.64
N TRP A 49 -0.93 0.60 17.92
CA TRP A 49 -1.50 0.26 19.23
C TRP A 49 -1.38 -1.24 19.55
N ALA A 50 -1.53 -2.12 18.55
CA ALA A 50 -1.31 -3.54 18.76
C ALA A 50 0.14 -3.86 19.10
N LEU A 51 1.12 -3.16 18.50
CA LEU A 51 2.53 -3.28 18.83
C LEU A 51 2.86 -2.69 20.21
N ASP A 52 2.23 -1.59 20.61
CA ASP A 52 2.36 -1.03 21.96
C ASP A 52 1.94 -2.06 23.04
N GLY A 53 0.99 -2.96 22.74
CA GLY A 53 0.58 -4.06 23.62
C GLY A 53 1.58 -5.23 23.73
N VAL A 54 2.62 -5.28 22.90
CA VAL A 54 3.64 -6.35 22.94
C VAL A 54 4.68 -6.11 24.04
N GLU A 55 4.85 -4.88 24.51
CA GLU A 55 5.86 -4.51 25.52
C GLU A 55 5.76 -5.32 26.83
N THR A 56 4.61 -5.96 27.10
CA THR A 56 4.40 -6.83 28.26
C THR A 56 5.08 -8.20 28.16
N THR A 57 5.67 -8.56 27.02
CA THR A 57 6.39 -9.83 26.82
C THR A 57 7.92 -9.66 26.89
N THR A 58 8.63 -10.64 27.45
CA THR A 58 10.09 -10.61 27.67
C THR A 58 10.85 -11.51 26.68
N GLY A 59 12.09 -11.13 26.34
CA GLY A 59 13.02 -11.92 25.50
C GLY A 59 12.84 -11.80 23.97
N TRP A 60 13.73 -12.42 23.20
CA TRP A 60 13.72 -12.40 21.71
C TRP A 60 12.48 -13.06 21.08
N SER A 61 11.80 -13.94 21.81
CA SER A 61 10.53 -14.55 21.40
C SER A 61 9.41 -13.52 21.20
N ARG A 62 9.51 -12.33 21.80
CA ARG A 62 8.54 -11.23 21.61
C ARG A 62 8.61 -10.58 20.23
N VAL A 63 9.82 -10.56 19.65
CA VAL A 63 10.13 -9.92 18.36
C VAL A 63 9.60 -10.80 17.21
N PHE A 64 10.05 -12.05 17.17
CA PHE A 64 9.68 -13.00 16.10
C PHE A 64 8.35 -13.73 16.36
N GLY A 65 7.75 -13.56 17.54
CA GLY A 65 6.43 -14.09 17.86
C GLY A 65 5.33 -13.03 17.72
N PRO A 66 4.96 -12.32 18.80
CA PRO A 66 3.91 -11.29 18.80
C PRO A 66 4.06 -10.18 17.76
N ALA A 67 5.21 -9.47 17.69
CA ALA A 67 5.37 -8.32 16.80
C ALA A 67 5.31 -8.73 15.33
N PHE A 68 6.01 -9.82 14.96
CA PHE A 68 5.91 -10.43 13.64
C PHE A 68 4.46 -10.77 13.27
N ARG A 69 3.73 -11.47 14.15
CA ARG A 69 2.33 -11.88 13.87
C ARG A 69 1.41 -10.69 13.67
N ILE A 70 1.60 -9.60 14.42
CA ILE A 70 0.80 -8.38 14.27
C ILE A 70 0.98 -7.80 12.86
N GLY A 71 2.23 -7.58 12.43
CA GLY A 71 2.52 -7.10 11.08
C GLY A 71 2.05 -8.03 9.99
N PHE A 72 2.24 -9.34 10.19
CA PHE A 72 1.81 -10.37 9.26
C PHE A 72 0.29 -10.36 9.04
N PHE A 73 -0.53 -10.38 10.11
CA PHE A 73 -1.98 -10.38 9.95
C PHE A 73 -2.52 -9.07 9.42
N PHE A 74 -1.89 -7.93 9.77
CA PHE A 74 -2.24 -6.64 9.19
C PHE A 74 -1.99 -6.64 7.68
N ALA A 75 -0.80 -7.05 7.27
CA ALA A 75 -0.43 -7.10 5.86
C ALA A 75 -1.24 -8.15 5.08
N LEU A 76 -1.57 -9.28 5.69
CA LEU A 76 -2.42 -10.30 5.07
C LEU A 76 -3.79 -9.69 4.70
N GLY A 77 -4.41 -8.96 5.62
CA GLY A 77 -5.65 -8.25 5.32
C GLY A 77 -5.49 -7.22 4.20
N TYR A 78 -4.41 -6.44 4.24
CA TYR A 78 -4.09 -5.45 3.21
C TYR A 78 -3.92 -6.08 1.83
N PHE A 79 -3.08 -7.13 1.70
CA PHE A 79 -2.79 -7.77 0.42
C PHE A 79 -3.94 -8.61 -0.11
N LEU A 80 -4.83 -9.14 0.73
CA LEU A 80 -6.06 -9.78 0.25
C LEU A 80 -6.96 -8.78 -0.48
N VAL A 81 -7.02 -7.53 0.00
CA VAL A 81 -7.78 -6.45 -0.66
C VAL A 81 -7.01 -5.86 -1.83
N ALA A 82 -5.69 -5.73 -1.73
CA ALA A 82 -4.88 -5.13 -2.81
C ALA A 82 -4.74 -6.06 -4.02
N LEU A 83 -4.58 -7.37 -3.79
CA LEU A 83 -4.26 -8.35 -4.83
C LEU A 83 -5.46 -9.15 -5.34
N TYR A 84 -6.69 -8.80 -4.93
CA TYR A 84 -7.91 -9.50 -5.34
C TYR A 84 -8.06 -9.61 -6.87
N TRP A 85 -7.62 -8.58 -7.59
CA TRP A 85 -7.77 -8.47 -9.04
C TRP A 85 -6.98 -9.53 -9.80
N ILE A 86 -5.94 -10.13 -9.19
CA ILE A 86 -5.18 -11.24 -9.78
C ILE A 86 -6.10 -12.43 -10.07
N GLY A 87 -7.21 -12.57 -9.33
CA GLY A 87 -8.25 -13.56 -9.60
C GLY A 87 -8.79 -13.52 -11.02
N ALA A 88 -8.83 -12.36 -11.67
CA ALA A 88 -9.30 -12.21 -13.05
C ALA A 88 -8.52 -13.10 -14.03
N ALA A 89 -7.24 -13.38 -13.77
CA ALA A 89 -6.42 -14.25 -14.62
C ALA A 89 -6.91 -15.71 -14.60
N PHE A 90 -7.44 -16.20 -13.47
CA PHE A 90 -7.91 -17.57 -13.33
C PHE A 90 -9.21 -17.82 -14.12
N PHE A 91 -9.98 -16.78 -14.43
CA PHE A 91 -11.18 -16.86 -15.26
C PHE A 91 -10.87 -17.04 -16.76
N VAL A 92 -9.63 -16.79 -17.20
CA VAL A 92 -9.25 -16.94 -18.62
C VAL A 92 -9.31 -18.40 -19.06
N ASP A 93 -8.70 -19.30 -18.28
CA ASP A 93 -8.72 -20.74 -18.54
C ASP A 93 -9.94 -21.42 -17.90
N GLY A 94 -10.43 -20.89 -16.77
CA GLY A 94 -11.59 -21.41 -16.07
C GLY A 94 -11.39 -22.83 -15.50
N GLY A 95 -12.50 -23.55 -15.29
CA GLY A 95 -12.47 -24.94 -14.83
C GLY A 95 -11.77 -25.12 -13.48
N TRP A 96 -10.82 -26.06 -13.42
CA TRP A 96 -10.06 -26.38 -12.19
C TRP A 96 -9.22 -25.19 -11.68
N MET A 97 -8.85 -24.26 -12.57
CA MET A 97 -8.10 -23.05 -12.25
C MET A 97 -8.88 -22.18 -11.25
N LEU A 98 -10.22 -22.13 -11.36
CA LEU A 98 -11.08 -21.39 -10.43
C LEU A 98 -11.03 -21.96 -9.01
N ALA A 99 -10.87 -23.27 -8.85
CA ALA A 99 -10.75 -23.90 -7.54
C ALA A 99 -9.40 -23.58 -6.88
N LEU A 100 -8.34 -23.42 -7.68
CA LEU A 100 -7.03 -22.98 -7.17
C LEU A 100 -6.98 -21.49 -6.80
N MET A 101 -7.77 -20.66 -7.47
CA MET A 101 -7.74 -19.20 -7.33
C MET A 101 -7.68 -18.70 -5.88
N PRO A 102 -8.60 -19.08 -4.95
CA PRO A 102 -8.54 -18.58 -3.57
C PRO A 102 -7.28 -19.01 -2.82
N VAL A 103 -6.78 -20.23 -3.07
CA VAL A 103 -5.56 -20.75 -2.45
C VAL A 103 -4.33 -20.00 -2.96
N ALA A 104 -4.24 -19.78 -4.28
CA ALA A 104 -3.12 -19.08 -4.90
C ALA A 104 -3.05 -17.61 -4.47
N ILE A 105 -4.19 -16.89 -4.47
CA ILE A 105 -4.25 -15.50 -4.01
C ILE A 105 -3.94 -15.40 -2.52
N GLY A 106 -4.51 -16.29 -1.71
CA GLY A 106 -4.24 -16.35 -0.27
C GLY A 106 -2.76 -16.64 0.04
N ALA A 107 -2.15 -17.56 -0.69
CA ALA A 107 -0.73 -17.89 -0.55
C ALA A 107 0.16 -16.72 -0.98
N LEU A 108 -0.15 -16.04 -2.08
CA LEU A 108 0.58 -14.85 -2.52
C LEU A 108 0.46 -13.71 -1.50
N ALA A 109 -0.76 -13.42 -1.02
CA ALA A 109 -0.99 -12.42 0.02
C ALA A 109 -0.23 -12.75 1.31
N ALA A 110 -0.21 -14.02 1.73
CA ALA A 110 0.56 -14.47 2.88
C ALA A 110 2.07 -14.33 2.67
N LEU A 111 2.59 -14.66 1.48
CA LEU A 111 4.00 -14.46 1.13
C LEU A 111 4.38 -12.99 1.21
N MET A 112 3.55 -12.08 0.66
CA MET A 112 3.77 -10.63 0.75
C MET A 112 3.69 -10.14 2.19
N ALA A 113 2.76 -10.68 2.99
CA ALA A 113 2.60 -10.34 4.39
C ALA A 113 3.81 -10.69 5.26
N LEU A 114 4.66 -11.66 4.86
CA LEU A 114 5.91 -11.96 5.56
C LEU A 114 6.81 -10.73 5.65
N PHE A 115 6.89 -9.90 4.61
CA PHE A 115 7.74 -8.71 4.59
C PHE A 115 7.31 -7.69 5.66
N TRP A 116 6.00 -7.47 5.83
CA TRP A 116 5.48 -6.54 6.85
C TRP A 116 5.51 -7.13 8.25
N GLY A 117 5.40 -8.47 8.38
CA GLY A 117 5.70 -9.18 9.61
C GLY A 117 7.16 -8.96 10.04
N LEU A 118 8.11 -9.14 9.11
CA LEU A 118 9.52 -8.85 9.34
C LEU A 118 9.76 -7.37 9.63
N ALA A 119 9.07 -6.45 8.96
CA ALA A 119 9.12 -5.02 9.25
C ALA A 119 8.70 -4.72 10.70
N SER A 120 7.60 -5.34 11.17
CA SER A 120 7.15 -5.18 12.55
C SER A 120 8.15 -5.74 13.55
N ALA A 121 8.71 -6.92 13.28
CA ALA A 121 9.75 -7.51 14.11
C ALA A 121 10.99 -6.61 14.18
N LEU A 122 11.49 -6.14 13.03
CA LEU A 122 12.64 -5.25 12.93
C LEU A 122 12.40 -3.92 13.65
N ALA A 123 11.25 -3.29 13.42
CA ALA A 123 10.87 -2.06 14.11
C ALA A 123 10.82 -2.27 15.63
N PHE A 124 10.38 -3.45 16.08
CA PHE A 124 10.25 -3.76 17.49
C PHE A 124 11.59 -3.87 18.23
N LEU A 125 12.69 -4.12 17.52
CA LEU A 125 14.05 -4.08 18.09
C LEU A 125 14.42 -2.68 18.61
N PHE A 126 13.83 -1.65 18.01
CA PHE A 126 14.03 -0.24 18.37
C PHE A 126 12.77 0.37 18.99
N TRP A 127 11.80 -0.46 19.42
CA TRP A 127 10.55 0.03 19.99
C TRP A 127 10.82 0.76 21.29
N SER A 128 10.17 1.91 21.45
CA SER A 128 10.17 2.64 22.70
C SER A 128 8.79 3.26 22.92
N PRO A 129 8.40 3.57 24.16
CA PRO A 129 7.16 4.31 24.44
C PRO A 129 7.11 5.71 23.81
N SER A 130 8.22 6.20 23.24
CA SER A 130 8.34 7.52 22.65
C SER A 130 7.78 7.60 21.24
N LYS A 131 7.74 8.82 20.68
CA LYS A 131 7.27 9.07 19.30
C LYS A 131 8.19 8.43 18.24
N THR A 132 9.42 8.04 18.60
CA THR A 132 10.39 7.46 17.66
C THR A 132 9.98 6.09 17.15
N ARG A 133 9.10 5.36 17.84
CA ARG A 133 8.57 4.08 17.38
C ARG A 133 7.87 4.15 16.02
N ILE A 134 7.26 5.30 15.70
CA ILE A 134 6.63 5.54 14.40
C ILE A 134 7.68 5.67 13.31
N LEU A 135 8.80 6.32 13.59
CA LEU A 135 9.91 6.40 12.66
C LEU A 135 10.54 5.02 12.45
N ALA A 136 10.72 4.25 13.54
CA ALA A 136 11.22 2.88 13.46
C ALA A 136 10.30 1.99 12.61
N LEU A 137 8.97 2.05 12.81
CA LEU A 137 8.01 1.28 12.03
C LEU A 137 7.95 1.71 10.57
N ALA A 138 7.88 3.02 10.30
CA ALA A 138 7.85 3.54 8.93
C ALA A 138 9.13 3.20 8.17
N ALA A 139 10.30 3.34 8.80
CA ALA A 139 11.58 2.98 8.17
C ALA A 139 11.67 1.47 7.90
N SER A 140 11.29 0.64 8.87
CA SER A 140 11.29 -0.82 8.70
C SER A 140 10.30 -1.27 7.63
N LEU A 141 9.12 -0.64 7.57
CA LEU A 141 8.11 -0.91 6.53
C LEU A 141 8.63 -0.51 5.15
N SER A 142 9.17 0.70 5.00
CA SER A 142 9.75 1.15 3.73
C SER A 142 10.92 0.27 3.28
N GLY A 143 11.76 -0.17 4.21
CA GLY A 143 12.85 -1.11 3.92
C GLY A 143 12.34 -2.49 3.50
N ALA A 144 11.34 -3.03 4.19
CA ALA A 144 10.71 -4.29 3.83
C ALA A 144 9.99 -4.22 2.48
N GLU A 145 9.37 -3.08 2.15
CA GLU A 145 8.76 -2.81 0.86
C GLU A 145 9.80 -2.75 -0.26
N PHE A 146 10.93 -2.09 0.00
CA PHE A 146 12.07 -2.13 -0.91
C PHE A 146 12.54 -3.57 -1.14
N LEU A 147 12.75 -4.35 -0.09
CA LEU A 147 13.15 -5.76 -0.25
C LEU A 147 12.10 -6.58 -1.02
N ARG A 148 10.81 -6.40 -0.74
CA ARG A 148 9.70 -7.05 -1.46
C ARG A 148 9.72 -6.73 -2.96
N GLY A 149 10.10 -5.50 -3.31
CA GLY A 149 10.24 -5.06 -4.68
C GLY A 149 11.48 -5.54 -5.43
N HIS A 150 12.43 -6.23 -4.77
CA HIS A 150 13.72 -6.61 -5.38
C HIS A 150 14.09 -8.09 -5.20
N ILE A 151 13.74 -8.72 -4.09
CA ILE A 151 14.05 -10.14 -3.84
C ILE A 151 13.15 -11.02 -4.72
N PHE A 152 13.69 -12.14 -5.22
CA PHE A 152 12.96 -13.10 -6.07
C PHE A 152 12.34 -12.44 -7.32
N SER A 153 13.09 -11.59 -8.01
CA SER A 153 12.66 -10.73 -9.14
C SER A 153 11.72 -9.57 -8.78
N GLY A 154 11.27 -9.50 -7.52
CA GLY A 154 10.48 -8.41 -6.98
C GLY A 154 9.00 -8.48 -7.30
N PHE A 155 8.18 -8.08 -6.33
CA PHE A 155 6.74 -7.87 -6.52
C PHE A 155 6.29 -6.57 -5.83
N PRO A 156 6.61 -5.39 -6.37
CA PRO A 156 6.31 -4.08 -5.76
C PRO A 156 4.88 -3.58 -6.03
N PHE A 157 3.88 -4.48 -6.05
CA PHE A 157 2.47 -4.09 -6.24
C PHE A 157 1.90 -3.46 -4.96
N ASP A 158 1.10 -2.40 -5.13
CA ASP A 158 0.32 -1.77 -4.07
C ASP A 158 1.15 -1.34 -2.85
N LEU A 159 2.27 -0.65 -3.10
CA LEU A 159 3.07 0.01 -2.07
C LEU A 159 2.21 1.03 -1.31
N VAL A 160 2.40 1.16 0.01
CA VAL A 160 1.63 2.12 0.83
C VAL A 160 1.74 3.55 0.29
N GLY A 161 2.86 3.91 -0.36
CA GLY A 161 3.04 5.20 -1.02
C GLY A 161 2.00 5.52 -2.11
N TYR A 162 1.43 4.50 -2.77
CA TYR A 162 0.37 4.69 -3.78
C TYR A 162 -0.93 5.25 -3.21
N ALA A 163 -1.16 5.17 -1.89
CA ALA A 163 -2.29 5.84 -1.26
C ALA A 163 -2.27 7.37 -1.50
N LEU A 164 -1.08 7.95 -1.69
CA LEU A 164 -0.89 9.38 -1.95
C LEU A 164 -0.88 9.72 -3.44
N THR A 165 -1.06 8.75 -4.34
CA THR A 165 -1.03 8.99 -5.78
C THR A 165 -2.41 9.10 -6.43
N GLY A 166 -3.50 8.97 -5.65
CA GLY A 166 -4.86 9.23 -6.11
C GLY A 166 -5.16 10.73 -6.36
N ASN A 167 -4.22 11.61 -6.01
CA ASN A 167 -4.27 13.05 -6.28
C ASN A 167 -2.98 13.47 -6.99
N ASP A 168 -3.11 14.17 -8.12
CA ASP A 168 -1.97 14.54 -8.96
C ASP A 168 -0.95 15.40 -8.22
N MET A 169 -1.39 16.33 -7.36
CA MET A 169 -0.50 17.20 -6.59
C MET A 169 0.31 16.40 -5.58
N LEU A 170 -0.34 15.54 -4.78
CA LEU A 170 0.34 14.70 -3.79
C LEU A 170 1.31 13.70 -4.45
N MET A 171 0.96 13.17 -5.63
CA MET A 171 1.80 12.25 -6.39
C MET A 171 3.16 12.87 -6.78
N GLN A 172 3.23 14.20 -6.98
CA GLN A 172 4.45 14.85 -7.45
C GLN A 172 5.65 14.65 -6.52
N THR A 173 5.43 14.46 -5.21
CA THR A 173 6.54 14.20 -4.27
C THR A 173 7.33 12.93 -4.63
N ALA A 174 6.73 11.98 -5.37
CA ALA A 174 7.44 10.83 -5.90
C ALA A 174 8.63 11.22 -6.81
N SER A 175 8.62 12.38 -7.46
CA SER A 175 9.76 12.84 -8.27
C SER A 175 10.99 13.21 -7.45
N LEU A 176 10.83 13.45 -6.14
CA LEU A 176 11.93 13.81 -5.23
C LEU A 176 12.50 12.60 -4.52
N VAL A 177 11.63 11.71 -4.03
CA VAL A 177 12.03 10.64 -3.10
C VAL A 177 11.75 9.23 -3.63
N GLY A 178 11.20 9.12 -4.84
CA GLY A 178 10.72 7.86 -5.40
C GLY A 178 9.54 7.28 -4.63
N VAL A 179 9.06 6.12 -5.07
CA VAL A 179 7.87 5.48 -4.47
C VAL A 179 8.14 4.88 -3.08
N TYR A 180 9.36 4.40 -2.81
CA TYR A 180 9.74 3.89 -1.49
C TYR A 180 9.88 5.03 -0.48
N GLY A 181 10.46 6.18 -0.87
CA GLY A 181 10.44 7.37 -0.03
C GLY A 181 9.02 7.87 0.24
N LEU A 182 8.14 7.81 -0.77
CA LEU A 182 6.72 8.13 -0.60
C LEU A 182 6.01 7.15 0.34
N THR A 183 6.39 5.87 0.33
CA THR A 183 5.91 4.83 1.27
C THR A 183 6.28 5.19 2.71
N PHE A 184 7.54 5.61 2.94
CA PHE A 184 7.97 6.09 4.25
C PHE A 184 7.16 7.30 4.74
N ILE A 185 6.97 8.30 3.87
CA ILE A 185 6.17 9.50 4.18
C ILE A 185 4.72 9.13 4.50
N ALA A 186 4.08 8.33 3.63
CA ALA A 186 2.71 7.87 3.81
C ALA A 186 2.51 7.12 5.12
N ALA A 187 3.45 6.23 5.47
CA ALA A 187 3.43 5.50 6.73
C ALA A 187 3.52 6.43 7.94
N ILE A 188 4.46 7.39 7.95
CA ILE A 188 4.58 8.37 9.05
C ILE A 188 3.27 9.13 9.23
N LEU A 189 2.73 9.69 8.14
CA LEU A 189 1.50 10.46 8.18
C LEU A 189 0.35 9.61 8.73
N ALA A 190 0.21 8.38 8.24
CA ALA A 190 -0.87 7.47 8.65
C ALA A 190 -0.74 6.97 10.11
N PHE A 191 0.48 6.94 10.67
CA PHE A 191 0.70 6.56 12.06
C PHE A 191 0.49 7.69 13.07
N VAL A 192 0.46 8.95 12.64
CA VAL A 192 0.30 10.14 13.51
C VAL A 192 -0.89 10.04 14.48
N PRO A 193 -2.10 9.57 14.07
CA PRO A 193 -3.22 9.45 15.00
C PRO A 193 -2.93 8.52 16.19
N ALA A 194 -2.00 7.56 16.05
CA ALA A 194 -1.60 6.67 17.14
C ALA A 194 -0.87 7.39 18.29
N ILE A 195 -0.25 8.55 18.03
CA ILE A 195 0.43 9.38 19.04
C ILE A 195 -0.53 10.29 19.79
N ILE A 196 -1.59 10.74 19.11
CA ILE A 196 -2.52 11.75 19.64
C ILE A 196 -3.45 11.13 20.69
N TRP A 197 -3.90 9.92 20.40
CA TRP A 197 -5.00 9.29 21.09
C TRP A 197 -4.68 8.49 22.39
N PRO A 198 -3.43 8.13 22.73
CA PRO A 198 -3.09 7.65 24.07
C PRO A 198 -3.35 8.75 25.11
N ALA A 199 -4.26 8.50 26.05
CA ALA A 199 -4.45 9.38 27.20
C ALA A 199 -3.30 9.17 28.21
N ASP A 200 -2.19 9.89 27.96
CA ASP A 200 -0.91 9.89 28.68
C ASP A 200 -0.81 11.05 29.71
N GLY A 201 -1.93 11.63 30.15
CA GLY A 201 -1.97 12.77 31.08
C GLY A 201 -1.49 14.13 30.54
N ARG A 202 -0.88 14.19 29.35
CA ARG A 202 -0.41 15.46 28.75
C ARG A 202 -1.56 16.38 28.30
N ARG A 203 -1.28 17.69 28.28
CA ARG A 203 -2.19 18.72 27.74
C ARG A 203 -2.49 18.46 26.26
N MET A 204 -3.74 18.69 25.85
CA MET A 204 -4.21 18.44 24.47
C MET A 204 -3.34 19.12 23.41
N ILE A 205 -2.90 20.36 23.65
CA ILE A 205 -2.06 21.11 22.71
C ILE A 205 -0.74 20.40 22.39
N VAL A 206 -0.13 19.74 23.39
CA VAL A 206 1.13 18.98 23.22
C VAL A 206 0.89 17.70 22.42
N ARG A 207 -0.29 17.10 22.57
CA ARG A 207 -0.69 15.90 21.81
C ARG A 207 -0.97 16.19 20.34
N LEU A 208 -1.39 17.42 20.02
CA LEU A 208 -1.69 17.84 18.64
C LEU A 208 -0.46 18.26 17.84
N ILE A 209 0.70 18.48 18.46
CA ILE A 209 1.94 18.86 17.74
C ILE A 209 2.24 17.93 16.54
N PRO A 210 2.19 16.59 16.67
CA PRO A 210 2.42 15.69 15.53
C PRO A 210 1.34 15.83 14.44
N ALA A 211 0.11 16.17 14.80
CA ALA A 211 -0.97 16.41 13.84
C ALA A 211 -0.70 17.66 13.00
N PHE A 212 -0.27 18.75 13.65
CA PHE A 212 0.13 19.97 12.96
C PHE A 212 1.36 19.74 12.07
N ALA A 213 2.36 18.99 12.54
CA ALA A 213 3.51 18.62 11.73
C ALA A 213 3.10 17.80 10.49
N ALA A 214 2.20 16.81 10.67
CA ALA A 214 1.66 16.03 9.56
C ALA A 214 0.88 16.89 8.55
N LEU A 215 0.09 17.85 9.05
CA LEU A 215 -0.64 18.79 8.20
C LEU A 215 0.31 19.71 7.40
N ILE A 216 1.40 20.17 8.02
CA ILE A 216 2.43 20.96 7.34
C ILE A 216 3.09 20.13 6.23
N VAL A 217 3.41 18.86 6.49
CA VAL A 217 3.97 17.96 5.46
C VAL A 217 2.97 17.75 4.32
N PHE A 218 1.69 17.50 4.62
CA PHE A 218 0.64 17.39 3.62
C PHE A 218 0.51 18.66 2.76
N ALA A 219 0.49 19.83 3.40
CA ALA A 219 0.43 21.10 2.70
C ALA A 219 1.66 21.32 1.82
N ALA A 220 2.86 21.00 2.33
CA ALA A 220 4.10 21.11 1.57
C ALA A 220 4.08 20.20 0.33
N MET A 221 3.61 18.95 0.45
CA MET A 221 3.45 18.03 -0.67
C MET A 221 2.48 18.60 -1.71
N PHE A 222 1.32 19.08 -1.25
CA PHE A 222 0.28 19.63 -2.10
C PHE A 222 0.77 20.87 -2.88
N PHE A 223 1.33 21.86 -2.19
CA PHE A 223 1.81 23.09 -2.82
C PHE A 223 3.05 22.86 -3.70
N TYR A 224 3.95 21.95 -3.31
CA TYR A 224 5.04 21.53 -4.19
C TYR A 224 4.51 20.91 -5.48
N GLY A 225 3.49 20.05 -5.37
CA GLY A 225 2.89 19.40 -6.52
C GLY A 225 2.16 20.36 -7.44
N ASP A 226 1.35 21.26 -6.88
CA ASP A 226 0.68 22.32 -7.61
C ASP A 226 1.68 23.21 -8.37
N TRP A 227 2.74 23.66 -7.68
CA TRP A 227 3.83 24.42 -8.31
C TRP A 227 4.51 23.63 -9.43
N ARG A 228 4.86 22.35 -9.21
CA ARG A 228 5.55 21.53 -10.22
C ARG A 228 4.68 21.34 -11.46
N LEU A 229 3.39 21.07 -11.28
CA LEU A 229 2.44 20.90 -12.38
C LEU A 229 2.29 22.22 -13.16
N ALA A 230 2.13 23.35 -12.47
CA ALA A 230 2.00 24.66 -13.11
C ALA A 230 3.29 25.14 -13.80
N ALA A 231 4.46 24.83 -13.24
CA ALA A 231 5.75 25.24 -13.78
C ALA A 231 6.23 24.36 -14.94
N THR A 232 5.61 23.20 -15.16
CA THR A 232 6.00 22.27 -16.23
C THR A 232 5.60 22.84 -17.59
N LYS A 233 6.60 23.26 -18.37
CA LYS A 233 6.38 23.75 -19.74
C LYS A 233 6.09 22.59 -20.68
N LEU A 234 4.87 22.56 -21.23
CA LEU A 234 4.49 21.62 -22.29
C LEU A 234 5.06 22.13 -23.62
N VAL A 235 6.08 21.45 -24.14
CA VAL A 235 6.61 21.69 -25.49
C VAL A 235 5.82 20.82 -26.47
N ALA A 236 4.90 21.43 -27.21
CA ALA A 236 4.15 20.72 -28.24
C ALA A 236 5.09 20.33 -29.40
N GLN A 237 5.24 19.03 -29.62
CA GLN A 237 5.98 18.49 -30.76
C GLN A 237 5.03 18.38 -31.96
N GLN A 238 4.88 19.46 -32.73
CA GLN A 238 3.92 19.51 -33.84
C GLN A 238 4.30 18.61 -35.03
N ASP A 239 5.57 18.24 -35.14
CA ASP A 239 6.09 17.38 -36.19
C ASP A 239 5.90 15.88 -35.91
N VAL A 240 5.45 15.54 -34.70
CA VAL A 240 5.25 14.14 -34.27
C VAL A 240 3.76 13.82 -34.20
N ARG A 241 3.32 12.88 -35.05
CA ARG A 241 1.98 12.28 -34.96
C ARG A 241 2.09 10.92 -34.27
N LEU A 242 1.53 10.81 -33.06
CA LEU A 242 1.48 9.56 -32.30
C LEU A 242 0.13 8.86 -32.50
N ARG A 243 0.14 7.54 -32.65
CA ARG A 243 -1.06 6.69 -32.64
C ARG A 243 -0.84 5.50 -31.71
N LEU A 244 -1.73 5.32 -30.72
CA LEU A 244 -1.80 4.09 -29.93
C LEU A 244 -2.86 3.17 -30.51
N VAL A 245 -2.45 1.96 -30.92
CA VAL A 245 -3.33 0.94 -31.51
C VAL A 245 -3.69 -0.10 -30.46
N GLN A 246 -4.97 -0.16 -30.06
CA GLN A 246 -5.48 -1.14 -29.11
C GLN A 246 -6.51 -2.05 -29.80
N PRO A 247 -6.13 -3.26 -30.25
CA PRO A 247 -7.00 -4.10 -31.07
C PRO A 247 -8.14 -4.80 -30.30
N ALA A 248 -8.13 -4.72 -28.96
CA ALA A 248 -9.13 -5.31 -28.06
C ALA A 248 -9.40 -6.81 -28.33
N ILE A 249 -8.36 -7.58 -28.67
CA ILE A 249 -8.46 -9.03 -28.88
C ILE A 249 -8.60 -9.73 -27.53
N ALA A 250 -9.61 -10.60 -27.41
CA ALA A 250 -9.85 -11.39 -26.21
C ALA A 250 -8.65 -12.31 -25.89
N GLN A 251 -8.34 -12.47 -24.60
CA GLN A 251 -7.14 -13.19 -24.15
C GLN A 251 -7.14 -14.66 -24.59
N ASN A 252 -8.29 -15.33 -24.55
CA ASN A 252 -8.47 -16.72 -24.98
C ASN A 252 -8.31 -16.93 -26.50
N MET A 253 -8.34 -15.85 -27.30
CA MET A 253 -8.15 -15.91 -28.76
C MET A 253 -6.70 -15.65 -29.17
N LYS A 254 -5.92 -15.03 -28.29
CA LYS A 254 -4.61 -14.46 -28.64
C LYS A 254 -3.58 -15.49 -29.07
N TRP A 255 -3.63 -16.68 -28.49
CA TRP A 255 -2.66 -17.76 -28.72
C TRP A 255 -3.24 -18.99 -29.44
N VAL A 256 -4.47 -18.88 -29.93
CA VAL A 256 -5.11 -19.97 -30.68
C VAL A 256 -4.45 -20.09 -32.07
N PRO A 257 -3.94 -21.29 -32.44
CA PRO A 257 -3.43 -21.53 -33.78
C PRO A 257 -4.47 -21.16 -34.85
N GLY A 258 -4.05 -20.42 -35.88
CA GLY A 258 -4.95 -19.92 -36.94
C GLY A 258 -5.43 -18.48 -36.76
N ASN A 259 -5.40 -17.91 -35.55
CA ASN A 259 -5.83 -16.52 -35.33
C ASN A 259 -4.76 -15.47 -35.72
N ARG A 260 -3.54 -15.89 -36.05
CA ARG A 260 -2.41 -14.98 -36.32
C ARG A 260 -2.74 -13.96 -37.41
N ASP A 261 -3.26 -14.41 -38.55
CA ASP A 261 -3.52 -13.52 -39.70
C ASP A 261 -4.65 -12.55 -39.39
N PHE A 262 -5.70 -13.00 -38.70
CA PHE A 262 -6.76 -12.13 -38.19
C PHE A 262 -6.21 -11.04 -37.25
N ILE A 263 -5.35 -11.40 -36.30
CA ILE A 263 -4.77 -10.48 -35.32
C ILE A 263 -3.88 -9.43 -36.03
N ILE A 264 -3.01 -9.87 -36.94
CA ILE A 264 -2.12 -8.98 -37.69
C ILE A 264 -2.94 -8.06 -38.60
N ASN A 265 -3.91 -8.59 -39.35
CA ASN A 265 -4.76 -7.78 -40.22
C ASN A 265 -5.59 -6.77 -39.43
N ARG A 266 -6.07 -7.12 -38.23
CA ARG A 266 -6.74 -6.16 -37.33
C ARG A 266 -5.81 -5.02 -36.92
N LEU A 267 -4.58 -5.33 -36.52
CA LEU A 267 -3.57 -4.32 -36.18
C LEU A 267 -3.24 -3.41 -37.37
N ILE A 268 -3.06 -3.97 -38.57
CA ILE A 268 -2.79 -3.21 -39.81
C ILE A 268 -3.99 -2.31 -40.12
N SER A 269 -5.20 -2.86 -40.13
CA SER A 269 -6.42 -2.10 -40.45
C SER A 269 -6.64 -0.92 -39.50
N LEU A 270 -6.37 -1.08 -38.20
CA LEU A 270 -6.45 0.01 -37.23
C LEU A 270 -5.32 1.03 -37.44
N SER A 271 -4.13 0.58 -37.83
CA SER A 271 -2.98 1.43 -38.14
C SER A 271 -3.16 2.24 -39.43
N GLU A 272 -3.89 1.71 -40.41
CA GLU A 272 -4.20 2.38 -41.67
C GLU A 272 -5.48 3.22 -41.60
N SER A 273 -6.35 2.93 -40.63
CA SER A 273 -7.62 3.65 -40.47
C SER A 273 -7.41 5.16 -40.38
N LYS A 274 -8.33 5.95 -40.92
CA LYS A 274 -8.28 7.41 -40.77
C LYS A 274 -8.26 7.76 -39.28
N ALA A 275 -7.38 8.67 -38.89
CA ALA A 275 -7.38 9.19 -37.54
C ALA A 275 -8.72 9.88 -37.30
N VAL A 276 -9.51 9.34 -36.38
CA VAL A 276 -10.66 10.05 -35.83
C VAL A 276 -10.08 11.03 -34.80
N PRO A 277 -10.28 12.35 -34.95
CA PRO A 277 -9.95 13.28 -33.88
C PRO A 277 -10.72 12.87 -32.62
N GLY A 278 -10.00 12.67 -31.52
CA GLY A 278 -10.59 12.45 -30.20
C GLY A 278 -11.02 13.75 -29.55
#